data_AF-A0AB36ESJ5-F1
#
_entry.id   AF-A0AB36ESJ5-F1
#
_cell.length_a   1.000
_cell.length_b   1.000
_cell.length_c   1.000
_cell.angle_alpha   90.00
_cell.angle_beta   90.00
_cell.angle_gamma   90.00
#
_symmetry.space_group_name_H-M   'P 1'
#
loop_
_entity.id
_entity.type
_entity.pdbx_description
1 polymer ?
#
loop_
_entity_poly.entity_id
_entity_poly.type
_entity_poly.pdbx_seq_one_letter_code
_entity_poly.pdbx_strand_id
1 'polypeptide(L)' 'MKVLVRPTRTAQGPSWQVCIDQHAVSFRTEAEAQRFVAVLEARLKAPHILPQQPQRAVG' A
#
# COMPACT_ATOMS: atom_id res chain seq x y z
N MET A 1 -0.17 -8.77 6.69
CA MET A 1 -0.02 -7.32 6.48
C MET A 1 -1.17 -6.62 7.18
N LYS A 2 -0.88 -5.76 8.17
CA LYS A 2 -1.92 -4.98 8.87
C LYS A 2 -2.00 -3.59 8.23
N VAL A 3 -3.13 -3.30 7.60
CA VAL A 3 -3.42 -1.97 7.05
C VAL A 3 -4.40 -1.27 7.98
N LEU A 4 -4.07 -0.05 8.41
CA LEU A 4 -4.90 0.77 9.28
C LEU A 4 -5.01 2.18 8.69
N VAL A 5 -6.23 2.70 8.62
CA VAL A 5 -6.47 4.11 8.30
C VAL A 5 -6.82 4.83 9.58
N ARG A 6 -6.12 5.93 9.88
CA ARG A 6 -6.41 6.76 11.04
C ARG A 6 -6.35 8.25 10.70
N PRO A 7 -7.22 9.08 11.29
CA PRO A 7 -7.07 10.52 11.22
C PRO A 7 -5.81 10.93 11.99
N THR A 8 -5.08 11.91 11.48
CA THR A 8 -3.89 12.48 12.11
C THR A 8 -3.86 13.99 11.92
N ARG A 9 -3.24 14.70 12.86
CA ARG A 9 -3.12 16.16 12.79
C ARG A 9 -1.66 16.51 12.56
N THR A 10 -1.37 17.07 11.39
CA THR A 10 -0.02 17.54 11.05
C THR A 10 0.07 19.05 11.26
N ALA A 11 1.29 19.59 11.20
CA ALA A 11 1.52 21.04 11.27
C ALA A 11 0.78 21.82 10.16
N GLN A 12 0.38 21.14 9.09
CA GLN A 12 -0.33 21.71 7.93
C GLN A 12 -1.85 21.60 8.04
N GLY A 13 -2.39 20.95 9.10
CA GLY A 13 -3.83 20.79 9.31
C GLY A 13 -4.29 19.36 9.56
N PRO A 14 -5.61 19.12 9.52
CA PRO A 14 -6.18 17.77 9.59
C PRO A 14 -5.73 16.96 8.36
N SER A 15 -5.35 15.72 8.61
CA SER A 15 -4.76 14.82 7.61
C SER A 15 -5.12 13.39 7.96
N TRP A 16 -4.77 12.47 7.07
CA TRP A 16 -5.06 11.05 7.21
C TRP A 16 -3.80 10.25 7.05
N GLN A 17 -3.67 9.15 7.78
CA GLN A 17 -2.50 8.29 7.71
C GLN A 17 -2.93 6.85 7.47
N VAL A 18 -2.33 6.23 6.46
CA VAL A 18 -2.44 4.80 6.19
C VAL A 18 -1.19 4.13 6.72
N CYS A 19 -1.33 3.35 7.79
CA CYS A 19 -0.27 2.54 8.35
C CYS A 19 -0.29 1.15 7.72
N ILE A 20 0.85 0.69 7.23
CA ILE A 20 1.09 -0.62 6.63
C ILE A 20 2.24 -1.26 7.41
N ASP A 21 1.91 -2.09 8.40
CA ASP A 21 2.87 -2.66 9.34
C ASP A 21 3.81 -1.58 9.94
N GLN A 22 5.07 -1.51 9.49
CA GLN A 22 6.08 -0.54 9.95
C GLN A 22 6.13 0.75 9.11
N HIS A 23 5.33 0.86 8.06
CA HIS A 23 5.32 1.98 7.13
C HIS A 23 4.08 2.83 7.35
N ALA A 24 4.19 4.13 7.14
CA ALA A 24 3.05 5.02 7.28
C ALA A 24 3.07 6.10 6.20
N VAL A 25 1.97 6.18 5.45
CA VAL A 25 1.81 7.12 4.33
C VAL A 25 0.76 8.15 4.72
N SER A 26 1.06 9.43 4.49
CA SER A 26 0.20 10.55 4.89
C SER A 26 -0.58 11.10 3.69
N PHE A 27 -1.84 11.42 3.90
CA PHE A 27 -2.77 11.95 2.91
C PHE A 27 -3.47 13.19 3.45
N ARG A 28 -3.94 14.06 2.56
CA ARG A 28 -4.66 15.28 2.96
C ARG A 28 -6.12 14.98 3.27
N THR A 29 -6.72 14.03 2.56
CA THR A 29 -8.13 13.67 2.70
C THR A 29 -8.34 12.19 3.02
N GLU A 30 -9.49 11.88 3.60
CA GLU A 30 -9.88 10.49 3.88
C GLU A 30 -10.06 9.69 2.57
N ALA A 31 -10.69 10.32 1.58
CA ALA A 31 -10.98 9.69 0.29
C ALA A 31 -9.70 9.23 -0.42
N GLU A 32 -8.63 10.03 -0.38
CA GLU A 32 -7.33 9.63 -0.92
C GLU A 32 -6.72 8.44 -0.16
N ALA A 33 -6.76 8.47 1.17
CA ALA A 33 -6.29 7.37 2.00
C ALA A 33 -7.05 6.06 1.72
N GLN A 34 -8.38 6.12 1.64
CA GLN A 34 -9.22 4.97 1.30
C GLN A 34 -8.93 4.44 -0.10
N ARG A 35 -8.79 5.32 -1.11
CA ARG A 35 -8.47 4.92 -2.48
C ARG A 35 -7.11 4.22 -2.55
N PHE A 36 -6.12 4.71 -1.81
CA PHE A 36 -4.82 4.08 -1.71
C PHE A 36 -4.91 2.67 -1.10
N VAL A 37 -5.67 2.50 -0.02
CA VAL A 37 -5.92 1.17 0.59
C VAL A 37 -6.59 0.22 -0.41
N ALA A 38 -7.61 0.68 -1.13
CA ALA A 38 -8.30 -0.15 -2.12
C ALA A 38 -7.35 -0.66 -3.22
N VAL A 39 -6.46 0.20 -3.72
CA VAL A 39 -5.43 -0.20 -4.70
C VAL A 39 -4.44 -1.19 -4.10
N LEU A 40 -4.01 -0.94 -2.85
CA LEU A 40 -3.07 -1.81 -2.14
C LEU A 40 -3.64 -3.21 -1.94
N GLU A 41 -4.89 -3.31 -1.45
CA GLU A 41 -5.57 -4.59 -1.27
C GLU A 41 -5.79 -5.31 -2.59
N ALA A 42 -6.18 -4.59 -3.66
CA ALA A 42 -6.34 -5.17 -4.98
C ALA A 42 -5.03 -5.76 -5.50
N ARG A 43 -3.90 -5.07 -5.28
CA ARG A 43 -2.57 -5.58 -5.64
C ARG A 43 -2.20 -6.81 -4.83
N LEU A 44 -2.39 -6.80 -3.52
CA LEU A 44 -2.08 -7.94 -2.65
C LEU A 44 -2.90 -9.19 -2.98
N LYS A 45 -4.16 -9.02 -3.40
CA LYS A 45 -5.04 -10.11 -3.82
C LYS A 45 -4.78 -10.56 -5.25
N ALA A 46 -4.07 -9.78 -6.06
CA ALA A 46 -3.84 -10.13 -7.45
C ALA A 46 -2.98 -11.40 -7.53
N PRO A 47 -3.32 -12.37 -8.39
CA PRO A 47 -2.46 -13.50 -8.67
C PRO A 47 -1.21 -12.98 -9.39
N HIS A 48 -0.11 -12.85 -8.65
CA HIS A 48 1.18 -12.47 -9.22
C HIS A 48 1.81 -13.70 -9.87
N ILE A 49 1.71 -13.81 -11.19
CA ILE A 49 2.46 -14.83 -11.93
C ILE A 49 3.93 -14.40 -11.93
N LEU A 50 4.78 -15.20 -11.30
CA LEU A 50 6.22 -15.04 -11.41
C LEU A 50 6.63 -15.35 -12.85
N PRO A 51 7.41 -14.48 -13.52
CA PRO A 51 7.93 -14.80 -14.84
C PRO A 51 8.77 -16.08 -14.73
N GLN A 52 8.46 -17.10 -15.54
CA GLN A 52 9.28 -18.30 -15.63
C GLN A 52 10.67 -17.87 -16.09
N GLN A 53 11.64 -17.88 -15.17
CA GLN A 53 13.03 -17.69 -15.54
C GLN A 53 13.40 -18.82 -16.49
N PRO A 54 13.88 -18.53 -17.72
CA PRO A 54 14.45 -19.58 -18.56
C PRO A 54 15.63 -20.15 -17.78
N GLN A 55 15.54 -21.43 -17.41
CA GLN A 55 16.67 -22.18 -16.87
C GLN A 55 17.82 -21.99 -17.86
N ARG A 56 18.84 -21.23 -17.47
CA ARG A 56 20.09 -21.21 -18.22
C ARG A 56 20.57 -22.66 -18.25
N ALA A 57 20.52 -23.27 -19.43
CA ALA A 57 21.27 -24.47 -19.71
C ALA A 57 22.75 -24.12 -19.50
N VAL A 58 23.28 -24.52 -18.34
CA VAL A 58 24.72 -24.67 -18.14
C VAL A 58 25.13 -25.86 -18.99
N GLY A 59 25.76 -25.57 -20.13
CA GLY A 59 26.55 -26.52 -20.91
C GLY A 59 27.99 -26.55 -20.42
#